data_AF-A0A2H6ASJ7-F1
#
_entry.id   AF-A0A2H6ASJ7-F1
#
_cell.length_a   1.000
_cell.length_b   1.000
_cell.length_c   1.000
_cell.angle_alpha   90.00
_cell.angle_beta   90.00
_cell.angle_gamma   90.00
#
_symmetry.space_group_name_H-M   'P 1'
#
loop_
_entity.id
_entity.type
_entity.pdbx_description
1 polymer ?
#
loop_
_entity_poly.entity_id
_entity_poly.type
_entity_poly.pdbx_seq_one_letter_code
_entity_poly.pdbx_strand_id
1 'polypeptide(L)'
;MVGSGVAGLVAALVAALEGARPLVVERAATIGGTGARSSGTLWIPDNHHLRAAGIRGDRERARTYLLALGGDRVDAALLDAFLDGGPAMLLDLERRAGIAFRPYPQAADYRQDVPGAASGFRALEPPVFDGRRLGRDFARIEPPIPELALPGGRLMITRAEAARLARIGDRISCHQPMARVEAHAHRVQEQVYHVLEGEGLMEIEGERVVVRRHDVVFLPPGTRHAIENTGLVDLVFLVVTSPVEDLEDG
;
A
#
# COMPACT_ATOMS: atom_id res chain seq x y z
N MET A 1 -4.99 24.38 18.30
CA MET A 1 -3.98 23.88 17.35
C MET A 1 -4.18 24.55 16.00
N VAL A 2 -3.09 25.01 15.38
CA VAL A 2 -3.10 25.57 14.02
C VAL A 2 -2.46 24.53 13.10
N GLY A 3 -3.22 24.05 12.12
CA GLY A 3 -2.87 22.95 11.23
C GLY A 3 -3.45 21.61 11.67
N SER A 4 -3.95 20.85 10.70
CA SER A 4 -4.48 19.48 10.87
C SER A 4 -3.53 18.39 10.38
N GLY A 5 -2.23 18.70 10.23
CA GLY A 5 -1.21 17.68 10.03
C GLY A 5 -1.06 16.78 11.26
N VAL A 6 -0.27 15.71 11.14
CA VAL A 6 -0.08 14.69 12.18
C VAL A 6 0.22 15.31 13.56
N ALA A 7 1.17 16.24 13.63
CA ALA A 7 1.52 16.90 14.88
C ALA A 7 0.34 17.67 15.52
N GLY A 8 -0.44 18.40 14.70
CA GLY A 8 -1.58 19.18 15.17
C GLY A 8 -2.73 18.29 15.66
N LEU A 9 -3.02 17.19 14.95
CA LEU A 9 -4.04 16.22 15.33
C LEU A 9 -3.64 15.42 16.56
N VAL A 10 -2.38 14.97 16.67
CA VAL A 10 -1.87 14.26 17.85
C VAL A 10 -1.89 15.17 19.08
N ALA A 11 -1.45 16.43 18.95
CA ALA A 11 -1.51 17.38 20.06
C ALA A 11 -2.96 17.68 20.50
N ALA A 12 -3.90 17.82 19.56
CA ALA A 12 -5.31 17.96 19.88
C ALA A 12 -5.87 16.71 20.57
N LEU A 13 -5.55 15.51 20.06
CA LEU A 13 -5.97 14.24 20.64
C LEU A 13 -5.46 14.11 22.08
N VAL A 14 -4.16 14.34 22.32
CA VAL A 14 -3.58 14.30 23.67
C VAL A 14 -4.27 15.31 24.58
N ALA A 15 -4.46 16.56 24.14
CA ALA A 15 -5.19 17.55 24.93
C ALA A 15 -6.62 17.09 25.29
N ALA A 16 -7.33 16.45 24.36
CA ALA A 16 -8.67 15.89 24.60
C ALA A 16 -8.63 14.71 25.59
N LEU A 17 -7.63 13.84 25.50
CA LEU A 17 -7.42 12.73 26.45
C LEU A 17 -7.11 13.24 27.86
N GLU A 18 -6.51 14.42 27.99
CA GLU A 18 -6.30 15.13 29.26
C GLU A 18 -7.54 15.94 29.73
N GLY A 19 -8.68 15.79 29.06
CA GLY A 19 -9.95 16.43 29.44
C GLY A 19 -10.15 17.85 28.91
N ALA A 20 -9.25 18.37 28.09
CA ALA A 20 -9.44 19.65 27.42
C ALA A 20 -10.42 19.54 26.23
N ARG A 21 -10.85 20.69 25.70
CA ARG A 21 -11.67 20.80 24.49
C ARG A 21 -10.91 21.55 23.40
N PRO A 22 -10.04 20.87 22.64
CA PRO A 22 -9.17 21.53 21.67
C PRO A 22 -9.95 22.02 20.44
N LEU A 23 -9.54 23.17 19.91
CA LEU A 23 -9.91 23.63 18.57
C LEU A 23 -8.76 23.36 17.60
N VAL A 24 -9.04 22.72 16.47
CA VAL A 24 -8.10 22.55 15.35
C VAL A 24 -8.55 23.46 14.22
N VAL A 25 -7.65 24.34 13.76
CA VAL A 25 -7.90 25.24 12.63
C VAL A 25 -7.06 24.78 11.45
N GLU A 26 -7.71 24.46 10.35
CA GLU A 26 -7.07 24.06 9.08
C GLU A 26 -7.36 25.11 8.01
N ARG A 27 -6.35 25.43 7.20
CA ARG A 27 -6.49 26.37 6.07
C ARG A 27 -7.14 25.69 4.87
N ALA A 28 -6.81 24.43 4.62
CA ALA A 28 -7.37 23.67 3.51
C ALA A 28 -8.84 23.27 3.77
N ALA A 29 -9.53 22.87 2.70
CA ALA A 29 -10.88 22.31 2.81
C ALA A 29 -10.91 20.91 3.46
N THR A 30 -9.77 20.24 3.46
CA THR A 30 -9.53 18.86 3.91
C THR A 30 -8.49 18.84 5.03
N ILE A 31 -8.47 17.75 5.81
CA ILE A 31 -7.58 17.55 6.95
C ILE A 31 -6.44 16.59 6.64
N GLY A 32 -5.33 16.71 7.38
CA GLY A 32 -4.20 15.77 7.34
C GLY A 32 -2.99 16.26 6.54
N GLY A 33 -3.20 17.11 5.53
CA GLY A 33 -2.13 17.70 4.71
C GLY A 33 -1.18 16.64 4.11
N THR A 34 0.12 16.92 4.12
CA THR A 34 1.14 15.95 3.64
C THR A 34 1.14 14.65 4.43
N GLY A 35 0.72 14.68 5.70
CA GLY A 35 0.60 13.48 6.53
C GLY A 35 -0.40 12.47 5.98
N ALA A 36 -1.56 12.94 5.53
CA ALA A 36 -2.60 12.09 4.93
C ALA A 36 -2.21 11.50 3.56
N ARG A 37 -1.21 12.10 2.89
CA ARG A 37 -0.63 11.59 1.63
C ARG A 37 0.61 10.71 1.82
N SER A 38 1.13 10.64 3.05
CA SER A 38 2.29 9.83 3.37
C SER A 38 1.92 8.35 3.56
N SER A 39 2.93 7.46 3.60
CA SER A 39 2.74 6.07 4.01
C SER A 39 2.42 5.89 5.50
N GLY A 40 2.37 6.99 6.28
CA GLY A 40 2.16 6.94 7.73
C GLY A 40 3.35 6.39 8.53
N THR A 41 4.51 6.20 7.89
CA THR A 41 5.69 5.61 8.53
C THR A 41 6.25 6.53 9.61
N LEU A 42 6.47 5.99 10.81
CA LEU A 42 7.15 6.67 11.91
C LEU A 42 8.53 6.07 12.12
N TRP A 43 9.52 6.91 12.42
CA TRP A 43 10.83 6.46 12.86
C TRP A 43 10.98 6.71 14.36
N ILE A 44 10.84 5.65 15.17
CA ILE A 44 10.84 5.74 16.64
C ILE A 44 11.91 4.78 17.18
N PRO A 45 13.09 5.28 17.60
CA PRO A 45 14.10 4.47 18.27
C PRO A 45 13.63 3.92 19.60
N ASP A 46 14.25 2.84 20.07
CA ASP A 46 13.95 2.22 21.36
C ASP A 46 12.43 2.05 21.63
N ASN A 47 11.67 1.75 20.58
CA ASN A 47 10.25 1.49 20.72
C ASN A 47 10.01 0.13 21.41
N HIS A 48 8.78 -0.07 21.90
CA HIS A 48 8.46 -1.29 22.65
C HIS A 48 8.52 -2.56 21.79
N HIS A 49 8.38 -2.49 20.45
CA HIS A 49 8.58 -3.64 19.56
C HIS A 49 10.05 -4.04 19.45
N LEU A 50 10.99 -3.08 19.37
CA LEU A 50 12.43 -3.37 19.46
C LEU A 50 12.76 -4.13 20.75
N ARG A 51 12.22 -3.64 21.88
CA ARG A 51 12.43 -4.29 23.18
C ARG A 51 11.79 -5.68 23.25
N ALA A 52 10.59 -5.86 22.70
CA ALA A 52 9.96 -7.17 22.61
C ALA A 52 10.79 -8.16 21.76
N ALA A 53 11.47 -7.68 20.71
CA ALA A 53 12.36 -8.47 19.87
C ALA A 53 13.75 -8.73 20.48
N GLY A 54 13.97 -8.40 21.75
CA GLY A 54 15.26 -8.64 22.44
C GLY A 54 16.34 -7.61 22.14
N ILE A 55 16.06 -6.58 21.32
CA ILE A 55 17.03 -5.53 21.02
C ILE A 55 17.08 -4.56 22.20
N ARG A 56 18.28 -4.23 22.67
CA ARG A 56 18.53 -3.38 23.86
C ARG A 56 19.56 -2.30 23.52
N GLY A 57 19.58 -1.22 24.30
CA GLY A 57 20.52 -0.11 24.13
C GLY A 57 20.32 0.68 22.83
N ASP A 58 19.13 0.60 22.21
CA ASP A 58 18.89 1.29 20.94
C ASP A 58 18.82 2.81 21.10
N ARG A 59 18.36 3.31 22.26
CA ARG A 59 18.31 4.74 22.57
C ARG A 59 19.68 5.41 22.35
N GLU A 60 20.73 4.88 22.98
CA GLU A 60 22.09 5.42 22.87
C GLU A 60 22.69 5.24 21.46
N ARG A 61 22.38 4.12 20.80
CA ARG A 61 22.76 3.92 19.39
C ARG A 61 22.10 4.94 18.48
N ALA A 62 20.82 5.22 18.66
CA ALA A 62 20.09 6.20 17.88
C ALA A 62 20.56 7.63 18.17
N ARG A 63 20.92 7.93 19.42
CA ARG A 63 21.56 9.20 19.79
C ARG A 63 22.87 9.40 19.04
N THR A 64 23.75 8.40 19.07
CA THR A 64 25.01 8.39 18.30
C THR A 64 24.75 8.62 16.81
N TYR A 65 23.74 7.92 16.26
CA TYR A 65 23.36 8.05 14.86
C TYR A 65 22.92 9.46 14.46
N LEU A 66 21.99 10.05 15.22
CA LEU A 66 21.46 11.38 14.93
C LEU A 66 22.50 12.48 15.12
N LEU A 67 23.37 12.37 16.12
CA LEU A 67 24.50 13.29 16.30
C LEU A 67 25.50 13.17 15.15
N ALA A 68 25.83 11.96 14.71
CA ALA A 68 26.74 11.77 13.59
C ALA A 68 26.18 12.29 12.25
N LEU A 69 24.85 12.24 12.06
CA LEU A 69 24.19 12.81 10.87
C LEU A 69 24.07 14.34 10.90
N GLY A 70 23.67 14.89 12.04
CA GLY A 70 23.35 16.31 12.16
C GLY A 70 24.53 17.19 12.55
N GLY A 71 25.57 16.62 13.18
CA GLY A 71 26.71 17.34 13.72
C GLY A 71 26.31 18.43 14.71
N ASP A 72 26.99 19.57 14.64
CA ASP A 72 26.76 20.72 15.54
C ASP A 72 25.39 21.41 15.36
N ARG A 73 24.58 20.99 14.38
CA ARG A 73 23.23 21.52 14.15
C ARG A 73 22.17 20.88 15.05
N VAL A 74 22.53 19.85 15.79
CA VAL A 74 21.58 19.11 16.64
C VAL A 74 21.57 19.71 18.03
N ASP A 75 20.42 20.27 18.42
CA ASP A 75 20.17 20.61 19.81
C ASP A 75 20.05 19.33 20.63
N ALA A 76 20.95 19.14 21.59
CA ALA A 76 21.01 17.94 22.41
C ALA A 76 19.75 17.75 23.26
N ALA A 77 19.15 18.82 23.78
CA ALA A 77 17.94 18.74 24.58
C ALA A 77 16.73 18.34 23.70
N LEU A 78 16.64 18.88 22.48
CA LEU A 78 15.60 18.47 21.53
C LEU A 78 15.77 17.01 21.09
N LEU A 79 17.01 16.58 20.87
CA LEU A 79 17.33 15.19 20.54
C LEU A 79 16.91 14.24 21.66
N ASP A 80 17.30 14.54 22.90
CA ASP A 80 16.95 13.71 24.06
C ASP A 80 15.43 13.69 24.28
N ALA A 81 14.74 14.83 24.13
CA ALA A 81 13.28 14.89 24.20
C ALA A 81 12.60 14.05 23.11
N PHE A 82 13.15 14.00 21.90
CA PHE A 82 12.64 13.15 20.83
C PHE A 82 12.86 11.66 21.12
N LEU A 83 14.06 11.28 21.58
CA LEU A 83 14.41 9.89 21.90
C LEU A 83 13.58 9.33 23.06
N ASP A 84 13.26 10.16 24.06
CA ASP A 84 12.46 9.76 25.21
C ASP A 84 10.95 9.85 24.92
N GLY A 85 10.53 10.90 24.20
CA GLY A 85 9.13 11.16 23.88
C GLY A 85 8.54 10.19 22.86
N GLY A 86 9.31 9.74 21.87
CA GLY A 86 8.83 8.86 20.81
C GLY A 86 8.24 7.53 21.32
N PRO A 87 8.99 6.71 22.07
CA PRO A 87 8.48 5.47 22.66
C PRO A 87 7.32 5.66 23.63
N ALA A 88 7.33 6.75 24.41
CA ALA A 88 6.27 7.09 25.35
C ALA A 88 4.97 7.43 24.61
N MET A 89 5.05 8.31 23.60
CA MET A 89 3.94 8.67 22.73
C MET A 89 3.33 7.44 22.05
N LEU A 90 4.17 6.54 21.52
CA LEU A 90 3.70 5.33 20.85
C LEU A 90 2.81 4.47 21.78
N LEU A 91 3.30 4.19 22.99
CA LEU A 91 2.56 3.41 23.98
C LEU A 91 1.27 4.12 24.45
N ASP A 92 1.32 5.44 24.58
CA ASP A 92 0.19 6.24 25.02
C ASP A 92 -0.95 6.24 24.01
N LEU A 93 -0.62 6.47 22.73
CA LEU A 93 -1.59 6.44 21.62
C LEU A 93 -2.23 5.06 21.47
N GLU A 94 -1.45 3.99 21.63
CA GLU A 94 -1.97 2.62 21.60
C GLU A 94 -2.97 2.36 22.73
N ARG A 95 -2.60 2.73 23.96
CA ARG A 95 -3.39 2.41 25.16
C ARG A 95 -4.62 3.27 25.31
N ARG A 96 -4.54 4.57 25.03
CA ARG A 96 -5.62 5.53 25.31
C ARG A 96 -6.44 5.89 24.09
N ALA A 97 -5.88 5.79 22.88
CA ALA A 97 -6.57 6.18 21.65
C ALA A 97 -6.82 5.00 20.69
N GLY A 98 -6.28 3.81 20.97
CA GLY A 98 -6.39 2.66 20.06
C GLY A 98 -5.68 2.88 18.72
N ILE A 99 -4.73 3.81 18.65
CA ILE A 99 -3.90 4.08 17.48
C ILE A 99 -2.64 3.26 17.63
N ALA A 100 -2.54 2.17 16.86
CA ALA A 100 -1.42 1.24 16.93
C ALA A 100 -0.48 1.38 15.73
N PHE A 101 0.74 0.89 15.92
CA PHE A 101 1.70 0.71 14.85
C PHE A 101 2.27 -0.71 14.89
N ARG A 102 2.84 -1.17 13.79
CA ARG A 102 3.57 -2.44 13.70
C ARG A 102 4.99 -2.18 13.21
N PRO A 103 5.98 -2.98 13.65
CA PRO A 103 7.34 -2.81 13.18
C PRO A 103 7.44 -3.18 11.70
N TYR A 104 8.35 -2.51 11.00
CA TYR A 104 8.88 -2.97 9.71
C TYR A 104 10.31 -3.49 9.94
N PRO A 105 10.49 -4.79 10.27
CA PRO A 105 11.77 -5.30 10.77
C PRO A 105 12.94 -5.14 9.81
N GLN A 106 12.69 -5.17 8.51
CA GLN A 106 13.72 -5.11 7.47
C GLN A 106 14.03 -3.68 7.00
N ALA A 107 13.31 -2.67 7.53
CA ALA A 107 13.53 -1.28 7.16
C ALA A 107 14.74 -0.72 7.90
N ALA A 108 15.91 -0.87 7.27
CA ALA A 108 17.16 -0.30 7.73
C ALA A 108 17.18 1.22 7.65
N ASP A 109 17.94 1.86 8.55
CA ASP A 109 18.27 3.28 8.43
C ASP A 109 18.97 3.55 7.10
N TYR A 110 18.69 4.69 6.45
CA TYR A 110 19.17 4.95 5.09
C TYR A 110 20.70 5.04 4.97
N ARG A 111 21.38 5.46 6.04
CA ARG A 111 22.85 5.60 6.07
C ARG A 111 23.47 4.55 7.00
N GLN A 112 23.62 3.32 6.49
CA GLN A 112 24.22 2.21 7.25
C GLN A 112 25.72 2.41 7.52
N ASP A 113 26.37 3.31 6.80
CA ASP A 113 27.78 3.69 6.98
C ASP A 113 28.02 4.58 8.21
N VAL A 114 26.97 5.11 8.84
CA VAL A 114 27.06 6.05 9.96
C VAL A 114 27.01 5.29 11.30
N PRO A 115 27.87 5.63 12.28
CA PRO A 115 27.85 5.01 13.61
C PRO A 115 26.47 5.07 14.26
N GLY A 116 26.02 3.96 14.86
CA GLY A 116 24.72 3.89 15.53
C GLY A 116 23.53 3.56 14.62
N ALA A 117 23.76 3.41 13.31
CA ALA A 117 22.74 2.93 12.36
C ALA A 117 22.18 1.56 12.77
N ALA A 118 20.88 1.36 12.53
CA ALA A 118 20.19 0.10 12.71
C ALA A 118 19.82 -0.51 11.36
N SER A 119 19.92 -1.83 11.26
CA SER A 119 19.49 -2.61 10.10
C SER A 119 17.97 -2.82 10.04
N GLY A 120 17.21 -2.30 11.03
CA GLY A 120 15.79 -2.58 11.13
C GLY A 120 15.08 -2.00 12.35
N PHE A 121 13.77 -2.26 12.43
CA PHE A 121 12.86 -2.04 13.57
C PHE A 121 12.58 -0.61 14.04
N ARG A 122 13.40 0.38 13.69
CA ARG A 122 13.11 1.79 14.05
C ARG A 122 11.95 2.37 13.24
N ALA A 123 11.76 1.90 12.01
CA ALA A 123 10.60 2.26 11.19
C ALA A 123 9.37 1.42 11.58
N LEU A 124 8.27 2.13 11.82
CA LEU A 124 6.97 1.59 12.17
C LEU A 124 5.93 2.05 11.15
N GLU A 125 4.93 1.22 10.88
CA GLU A 125 3.83 1.55 9.98
C GLU A 125 2.48 1.34 10.66
N PRO A 126 1.45 2.12 10.31
CA PRO A 126 0.11 1.89 10.83
C PRO A 126 -0.45 0.58 10.27
N PRO A 127 -1.26 -0.17 11.04
CA PRO A 127 -2.06 -1.25 10.49
C PRO A 127 -3.11 -0.70 9.53
N VAL A 128 -3.68 -1.58 8.71
CA VAL A 128 -4.82 -1.22 7.85
C VAL A 128 -5.97 -0.72 8.72
N PHE A 129 -6.52 0.44 8.35
CA PHE A 129 -7.65 1.04 9.03
C PHE A 129 -8.89 1.00 8.12
N ASP A 130 -10.01 0.50 8.65
CA ASP A 130 -11.29 0.51 7.94
C ASP A 130 -11.88 1.94 7.93
N GLY A 131 -11.73 2.62 6.79
CA GLY A 131 -12.22 3.97 6.57
C GLY A 131 -13.72 4.16 6.83
N ARG A 132 -14.54 3.10 6.73
CA ARG A 132 -15.98 3.16 7.02
C ARG A 132 -16.27 3.56 8.46
N ARG A 133 -15.33 3.27 9.39
CA ARG A 133 -15.44 3.65 10.80
C ARG A 133 -15.44 5.17 11.02
N LEU A 134 -14.97 5.95 10.05
CA LEU A 134 -14.97 7.42 10.11
C LEU A 134 -16.31 8.02 9.65
N GLY A 135 -17.20 7.22 9.05
CA GLY A 135 -18.49 7.69 8.55
C GLY A 135 -18.36 8.93 7.66
N ARG A 136 -19.10 9.99 7.99
CA ARG A 136 -19.08 11.25 7.22
C ARG A 136 -17.73 11.97 7.27
N ASP A 137 -16.92 11.73 8.31
CA ASP A 137 -15.63 12.41 8.47
C ASP A 137 -14.58 11.86 7.51
N PHE A 138 -14.79 10.69 6.90
CA PHE A 138 -13.91 10.15 5.87
C PHE A 138 -13.73 11.12 4.68
N ALA A 139 -14.81 11.79 4.26
CA ALA A 139 -14.79 12.75 3.16
C ALA A 139 -13.99 14.03 3.47
N ARG A 140 -13.58 14.23 4.73
CA ARG A 140 -12.78 15.37 5.15
C ARG A 140 -11.29 15.12 5.01
N ILE A 141 -10.85 13.87 4.84
CA ILE A 141 -9.43 13.53 4.74
C ILE A 141 -8.88 13.99 3.38
N GLU A 142 -7.65 14.50 3.38
CA GLU A 142 -6.94 14.83 2.13
C GLU A 142 -6.92 13.62 1.19
N PRO A 143 -7.32 13.77 -0.09
CA PRO A 143 -7.31 12.66 -1.02
C PRO A 143 -5.90 12.11 -1.22
N PRO A 144 -5.77 10.79 -1.49
CA PRO A 144 -4.49 10.17 -1.78
C PRO A 144 -3.85 10.78 -3.02
N ILE A 145 -2.55 10.57 -3.16
CA ILE A 145 -1.81 10.92 -4.37
C ILE A 145 -2.41 10.10 -5.54
N PRO A 146 -2.80 10.73 -6.67
CA PRO A 146 -3.50 10.04 -7.77
C PRO A 146 -2.78 8.78 -8.26
N GLU A 147 -1.45 8.82 -8.32
CA GLU A 147 -0.59 7.71 -8.75
C GLU A 147 -0.66 6.50 -7.81
N LEU A 148 -1.07 6.70 -6.56
CA LEU A 148 -1.26 5.65 -5.54
C LEU A 148 -2.74 5.33 -5.30
N ALA A 149 -3.63 5.78 -6.19
CA ALA A 149 -5.06 5.66 -6.03
C ALA A 149 -5.75 5.14 -7.30
N LEU A 150 -5.98 3.83 -7.33
CA LEU A 150 -6.59 3.14 -8.48
C LEU A 150 -8.13 3.17 -8.44
N PRO A 151 -8.78 2.94 -9.57
CA PRO A 151 -9.19 3.96 -10.53
C PRO A 151 -10.01 5.09 -9.90
N GLY A 152 -9.62 6.34 -10.18
CA GLY A 152 -10.37 7.54 -9.79
C GLY A 152 -10.20 7.99 -8.34
N GLY A 153 -9.06 7.69 -7.70
CA GLY A 153 -8.77 8.20 -6.36
C GLY A 153 -9.41 7.41 -5.20
N ARG A 154 -10.10 6.30 -5.50
CA ARG A 154 -11.00 5.63 -4.54
C ARG A 154 -10.40 4.41 -3.85
N LEU A 155 -9.46 3.71 -4.50
CA LEU A 155 -8.75 2.60 -3.91
C LEU A 155 -7.36 3.05 -3.47
N MET A 156 -7.18 3.27 -2.18
CA MET A 156 -5.84 3.45 -1.60
C MET A 156 -5.16 2.09 -1.51
N ILE A 157 -4.01 1.96 -2.18
CA ILE A 157 -3.18 0.76 -2.12
C ILE A 157 -1.88 1.07 -1.38
N THR A 158 -1.43 0.14 -0.57
CA THR A 158 -0.12 0.19 0.07
C THR A 158 0.99 0.00 -0.98
N ARG A 159 2.22 0.39 -0.65
CA ARG A 159 3.38 0.13 -1.52
C ARG A 159 3.57 -1.38 -1.80
N ALA A 160 3.25 -2.22 -0.82
CA ALA A 160 3.31 -3.68 -0.98
C ALA A 160 2.22 -4.19 -1.94
N GLU A 161 1.01 -3.64 -1.90
CA GLU A 161 -0.06 -3.95 -2.84
C GLU A 161 0.25 -3.41 -4.24
N ALA A 162 0.80 -2.20 -4.38
CA ALA A 162 1.25 -1.65 -5.65
C ALA A 162 2.30 -2.55 -6.33
N ALA A 163 3.28 -3.04 -5.57
CA ALA A 163 4.28 -3.99 -6.10
C ALA A 163 3.67 -5.33 -6.55
N ARG A 164 2.55 -5.77 -5.95
CA ARG A 164 1.81 -6.95 -6.40
C ARG A 164 0.97 -6.66 -7.63
N LEU A 165 0.24 -5.54 -7.63
CA LEU A 165 -0.62 -5.12 -8.74
C LEU A 165 0.17 -4.79 -10.00
N ALA A 166 1.41 -4.27 -9.87
CA ALA A 166 2.31 -4.07 -11.00
C ALA A 166 2.68 -5.38 -11.73
N ARG A 167 2.43 -6.54 -11.13
CA ARG A 167 2.61 -7.86 -11.76
C ARG A 167 1.36 -8.35 -12.49
N ILE A 168 0.26 -7.60 -12.43
CA ILE A 168 -0.99 -7.93 -13.12
C ILE A 168 -1.09 -7.04 -14.35
N GLY A 169 -1.26 -7.64 -15.53
CA GLY A 169 -1.54 -6.94 -16.77
C GLY A 169 -3.02 -7.04 -17.11
N ASP A 170 -3.59 -5.98 -17.68
CA ASP A 170 -4.94 -5.98 -18.21
C ASP A 170 -4.97 -5.48 -19.66
N ARG A 171 -5.79 -6.12 -20.50
CA ARG A 171 -6.00 -5.71 -21.89
C ARG A 171 -7.41 -6.02 -22.35
N ILE A 172 -8.04 -5.07 -23.03
CA ILE A 172 -9.27 -5.32 -23.80
C ILE A 172 -8.87 -5.82 -25.19
N SER A 173 -9.37 -6.98 -25.57
CA SER A 173 -9.23 -7.56 -26.90
C SER A 173 -10.54 -7.46 -27.67
N CYS A 174 -10.45 -7.14 -28.95
CA CYS A 174 -11.57 -7.11 -29.88
C CYS A 174 -11.24 -8.00 -31.08
N HIS A 175 -12.08 -9.00 -31.33
CA HIS A 175 -11.92 -9.95 -32.42
C HIS A 175 -13.12 -9.82 -33.36
N GLN A 176 -12.84 -9.48 -34.62
CA GLN A 176 -13.86 -9.41 -35.69
C GLN A 176 -14.45 -10.81 -35.96
N PRO A 177 -15.62 -10.92 -36.59
CA PRO A 177 -16.17 -12.19 -37.04
C PRO A 177 -15.13 -13.02 -37.81
N MET A 178 -15.06 -14.32 -37.54
CA MET A 178 -14.07 -15.27 -38.10
C MET A 178 -12.62 -15.07 -37.62
N ALA A 179 -12.32 -14.07 -36.77
CA ALA A 179 -10.99 -13.93 -36.20
C ALA A 179 -10.71 -15.05 -35.19
N ARG A 180 -9.50 -15.60 -35.26
CA ARG A 180 -9.06 -16.73 -34.43
C ARG A 180 -7.68 -16.46 -33.86
N VAL A 181 -7.53 -16.80 -32.58
CA VAL A 181 -6.23 -16.93 -31.93
C VAL A 181 -5.87 -18.41 -31.92
N GLU A 182 -4.70 -18.74 -32.46
CA GLU A 182 -4.22 -20.12 -32.49
C GLU A 182 -4.02 -20.68 -31.08
N ALA A 183 -4.10 -22.00 -30.98
CA ALA A 183 -3.96 -22.68 -29.70
C ALA A 183 -2.54 -22.51 -29.13
N HIS A 184 -2.44 -21.89 -27.97
CA HIS A 184 -1.20 -21.64 -27.26
C HIS A 184 -1.36 -21.95 -25.77
N ALA A 185 -0.25 -21.96 -25.04
CA ALA A 185 -0.24 -22.13 -23.59
C ALA A 185 0.81 -21.18 -23.02
N HIS A 186 0.57 -20.71 -21.81
CA HIS A 186 1.53 -19.89 -21.08
C HIS A 186 2.25 -20.71 -20.03
N ARG A 187 3.56 -20.51 -19.86
CA ARG A 187 4.36 -21.34 -18.94
C ARG A 187 4.09 -20.97 -17.49
N VAL A 188 4.00 -19.68 -17.20
CA VAL A 188 3.84 -19.17 -15.83
C VAL A 188 2.64 -18.23 -15.69
N GLN A 189 2.11 -17.70 -16.79
CA GLN A 189 0.94 -16.83 -16.72
C GLN A 189 -0.33 -17.63 -16.45
N GLU A 190 -1.09 -17.17 -15.46
CA GLU A 190 -2.52 -17.44 -15.37
C GLU A 190 -3.30 -16.30 -16.04
N GLN A 191 -4.44 -16.63 -16.64
CA GLN A 191 -5.29 -15.66 -17.33
C GLN A 191 -6.75 -15.79 -16.92
N VAL A 192 -7.42 -14.65 -16.77
CA VAL A 192 -8.88 -14.58 -16.61
C VAL A 192 -9.44 -13.80 -17.79
N TYR A 193 -10.32 -14.44 -18.56
CA TYR A 193 -11.07 -13.82 -19.64
C TYR A 193 -12.45 -13.45 -19.09
N HIS A 194 -12.89 -12.22 -19.29
CA HIS A 194 -14.26 -11.80 -19.05
C HIS A 194 -14.85 -11.24 -20.34
N VAL A 195 -15.84 -11.93 -20.89
CA VAL A 195 -16.47 -11.54 -22.15
C VAL A 195 -17.38 -10.34 -21.90
N LEU A 196 -17.09 -9.23 -22.58
CA LEU A 196 -17.82 -7.97 -22.46
C LEU A 196 -18.95 -7.87 -23.50
N GLU A 197 -18.72 -8.42 -24.70
CA GLU A 197 -19.67 -8.37 -25.82
C GLU A 197 -19.42 -9.52 -26.81
N GLY A 198 -20.48 -9.93 -27.54
CA GLY A 198 -20.40 -10.99 -28.55
C GLY A 198 -20.50 -12.40 -28.00
N GLU A 199 -20.29 -13.37 -28.89
CA GLU A 199 -20.16 -14.78 -28.57
C GLU A 199 -18.96 -15.38 -29.33
N GLY A 200 -18.30 -16.34 -28.71
CA GLY A 200 -17.14 -17.01 -29.29
C GLY A 200 -17.08 -18.47 -28.88
N LEU A 201 -16.19 -19.20 -29.52
CA LEU A 201 -15.87 -20.57 -29.18
C LEU A 201 -14.46 -20.60 -28.59
N MET A 202 -14.36 -21.05 -27.35
CA MET A 202 -13.07 -21.24 -26.68
C MET A 202 -12.74 -22.72 -26.66
N GLU A 203 -11.53 -23.07 -27.07
CA GLU A 203 -10.98 -24.41 -26.94
C GLU A 203 -10.05 -24.41 -25.72
N ILE A 204 -10.26 -25.33 -24.78
CA ILE A 204 -9.49 -25.44 -23.52
C ILE A 204 -9.16 -26.93 -23.33
N GLU A 205 -7.88 -27.29 -23.34
CA GLU A 205 -7.44 -28.70 -23.25
C GLU A 205 -8.13 -29.63 -24.27
N GLY A 206 -8.48 -29.09 -25.44
CA GLY A 206 -9.17 -29.81 -26.51
C GLY A 206 -10.70 -29.87 -26.37
N GLU A 207 -11.27 -29.41 -25.27
CA GLU A 207 -12.71 -29.24 -25.11
C GLU A 207 -13.17 -27.89 -25.65
N ARG A 208 -14.31 -27.87 -26.34
CA ARG A 208 -14.85 -26.65 -26.96
C ARG A 208 -16.06 -26.15 -26.18
N VAL A 209 -15.97 -24.92 -25.70
CA VAL A 209 -17.00 -24.26 -24.88
C VAL A 209 -17.41 -22.95 -25.54
N VAL A 210 -18.72 -22.73 -25.66
CA VAL A 210 -19.24 -21.44 -26.13
C VAL A 210 -19.16 -20.45 -24.99
N VAL A 211 -18.55 -19.30 -25.25
CA VAL A 211 -18.46 -18.18 -24.31
C VAL A 211 -19.31 -17.02 -24.82
N ARG A 212 -20.03 -16.37 -23.92
CA ARG A 212 -20.93 -15.25 -24.20
C ARG A 212 -20.68 -14.13 -23.23
N ARG A 213 -21.23 -12.95 -23.53
CA ARG A 213 -21.22 -11.79 -22.63
C ARG A 213 -21.53 -12.18 -21.17
N HIS A 214 -20.66 -11.71 -20.27
CA HIS A 214 -20.62 -11.97 -18.83
C HIS A 214 -20.07 -13.33 -18.38
N ASP A 215 -19.70 -14.21 -19.32
CA ASP A 215 -18.95 -15.41 -18.97
C ASP A 215 -17.52 -15.03 -18.56
N VAL A 216 -17.03 -15.77 -17.57
CA VAL A 216 -15.66 -15.65 -17.06
C VAL A 216 -14.97 -16.99 -17.20
N VAL A 217 -13.81 -17.00 -17.85
CA VAL A 217 -12.98 -18.19 -18.03
C VAL A 217 -11.65 -18.00 -17.31
N PHE A 218 -11.31 -18.92 -16.42
CA PHE A 218 -10.00 -18.96 -15.78
C PHE A 218 -9.11 -20.01 -16.46
N LEU A 219 -7.90 -19.60 -16.79
CA LEU A 219 -6.89 -20.41 -17.46
C LEU A 219 -5.65 -20.46 -16.56
N PRO A 220 -5.44 -21.57 -15.84
CA PRO A 220 -4.20 -21.80 -15.10
C PRO A 220 -2.96 -21.80 -16.01
N PRO A 221 -1.75 -21.63 -15.43
CA PRO A 221 -0.51 -21.82 -16.17
C PRO A 221 -0.43 -23.23 -16.79
N GLY A 222 0.07 -23.30 -18.01
CA GLY A 222 0.21 -24.52 -18.80
C GLY A 222 -1.06 -24.94 -19.55
N THR A 223 -2.21 -24.31 -19.30
CA THR A 223 -3.46 -24.65 -19.98
C THR A 223 -3.41 -24.24 -21.44
N ARG A 224 -3.52 -25.22 -22.35
CA ARG A 224 -3.56 -24.99 -23.79
C ARG A 224 -4.95 -24.52 -24.20
N HIS A 225 -5.01 -23.34 -24.81
CA HIS A 225 -6.27 -22.71 -25.15
C HIS A 225 -6.23 -21.93 -26.47
N ALA A 226 -7.39 -21.79 -27.10
CA ALA A 226 -7.64 -20.98 -28.29
C ALA A 226 -8.98 -20.25 -28.16
N ILE A 227 -9.14 -19.13 -28.86
CA ILE A 227 -10.43 -18.44 -28.94
C ILE A 227 -10.72 -18.04 -30.39
N GLU A 228 -11.95 -18.27 -30.80
CA GLU A 228 -12.46 -17.95 -32.13
C GLU A 228 -13.76 -17.17 -32.01
N ASN A 229 -13.89 -16.09 -32.78
CA ASN A 229 -15.17 -15.41 -32.94
C ASN A 229 -16.01 -16.13 -34.00
N THR A 230 -16.99 -16.91 -33.56
CA THR A 230 -17.95 -17.61 -34.41
C THR A 230 -19.25 -16.82 -34.64
N GLY A 231 -19.38 -15.64 -34.04
CA GLY A 231 -20.56 -14.77 -34.14
C GLY A 231 -20.54 -13.86 -35.37
N LEU A 232 -21.61 -13.08 -35.52
CA LEU A 232 -21.77 -12.09 -36.61
C LEU A 232 -21.37 -10.66 -36.21
N VAL A 233 -20.99 -10.46 -34.95
CA VAL A 233 -20.56 -9.17 -34.38
C VAL A 233 -19.20 -9.34 -33.72
N ASP A 234 -18.58 -8.23 -33.32
CA ASP A 234 -17.31 -8.24 -32.62
C ASP A 234 -17.41 -8.97 -31.27
N LEU A 235 -16.43 -9.83 -31.01
CA LEU A 235 -16.20 -10.46 -29.71
C LEU A 235 -15.24 -9.57 -28.93
N VAL A 236 -15.72 -8.98 -27.84
CA VAL A 236 -14.95 -8.08 -26.98
C VAL A 236 -14.78 -8.72 -25.62
N PHE A 237 -13.56 -8.81 -25.11
CA PHE A 237 -13.28 -9.41 -23.81
C PHE A 237 -12.09 -8.74 -23.11
N LEU A 238 -12.17 -8.66 -21.78
CA LEU A 238 -11.07 -8.26 -20.91
C LEU A 238 -10.24 -9.50 -20.58
N VAL A 239 -8.92 -9.39 -20.75
CA VAL A 239 -7.96 -10.39 -20.26
C VAL A 239 -7.19 -9.77 -19.10
N VAL A 240 -7.21 -10.44 -17.96
CA VAL A 240 -6.37 -10.13 -16.80
C VAL A 240 -5.33 -11.24 -16.67
N THR A 241 -4.06 -10.87 -16.63
CA THR A 241 -2.93 -11.81 -16.69
C THR A 241 -1.99 -11.60 -15.51
N SER A 242 -1.50 -12.68 -14.90
CA SER A 242 -0.50 -12.64 -13.83
C SER A 242 0.49 -13.82 -13.94
N PRO A 243 1.82 -13.60 -13.95
CA PRO A 243 2.51 -12.31 -14.10
C PRO A 243 2.36 -11.70 -15.50
N VAL A 244 2.69 -10.42 -15.68
CA VAL A 244 2.65 -9.71 -16.98
C VAL A 244 3.50 -10.38 -18.07
N GLU A 245 4.66 -10.92 -17.70
CA GLU A 245 5.61 -11.56 -18.61
C GLU A 245 5.53 -13.08 -18.47
N ASP A 246 5.45 -13.77 -19.61
CA ASP A 246 5.64 -15.22 -19.68
C ASP A 246 7.13 -15.41 -19.91
N LEU A 247 7.86 -15.89 -18.90
CA LEU A 247 9.33 -15.99 -18.94
C LEU A 247 9.81 -16.63 -20.26
N GLU A 248 10.55 -15.87 -21.07
CA GLU A 248 11.18 -16.39 -22.31
C GLU A 248 12.15 -17.53 -21.99
N ASP A 249 12.24 -18.49 -22.91
CA ASP A 249 13.21 -19.58 -22.85
C ASP A 249 14.64 -19.00 -22.89
N GLY A 250 15.46 -19.37 -21.90
CA GLY A 250 16.90 -19.10 -21.90
C GLY A 250 17.65 -20.05 -22.83
#